data_AF-A0A0Q9XDQ3-F1
#
_entry.id   AF-A0A0Q9XDQ3-F1
#
_cell.length_a   1.000
_cell.length_b   1.000
_cell.length_c   1.000
_cell.angle_alpha   90.00
_cell.angle_beta   90.00
_cell.angle_gamma   90.00
#
_symmetry.space_group_name_H-M   'P 1'
#
loop_
_entity.id
_entity.type
_entity.pdbx_description
1 polymer ?
#
loop_
_entity_poly.entity_id
_entity_poly.type
_entity_poly.pdbx_seq_one_letter_code
_entity_poly.pdbx_strand_id
1 'polypeptide(L)'
;MAMLTRLTSSGTTTVAPGSPKGLQRFQNYLSAFLWPGASQRQQRKSSTQLDAIDCFTNELVNRKTQKWGELRESLMKPAVEEANYGGSTFGQNVGLMSKGMMSDLKALRSPQLGLDIRSLSQPQLDNLLLATLEIKNKLDFLYLIRQCVRWQQLPCNEVFISCLKYLSSLGRMQQLESLAETCRQLNHPFATIYSDLAPFKAIALWHNGNSDVALMTLHRGYGGSLNTEEGRRMIRVAFRTIVEETLAQKSEAVLVSLMEVARAIHREHKDIFVVACVWKQCFASDWFSDQKSAGELFEHYKELQQLVDRRASPLCSSFLSRHNVDAVHRLIETCARIFVPAPKS
;
A
#
# COMPACT_ATOMS: atom_id res chain seq x y z
N MET A 1 -73.41 -5.64 -26.25
CA MET A 1 -72.73 -6.35 -25.14
C MET A 1 -72.06 -5.28 -24.28
N ALA A 2 -72.61 -4.88 -23.13
CA ALA A 2 -72.35 -5.48 -21.80
C ALA A 2 -70.83 -5.63 -21.57
N MET A 3 -70.12 -4.97 -20.63
CA MET A 3 -70.35 -4.46 -19.27
C MET A 3 -69.31 -3.33 -18.98
N LEU A 4 -69.61 -2.20 -18.29
CA LEU A 4 -69.52 -1.98 -16.82
C LEU A 4 -68.08 -2.27 -16.28
N THR A 5 -67.33 -1.46 -15.51
CA THR A 5 -67.52 -0.30 -14.59
C THR A 5 -66.08 0.19 -14.22
N ARG A 6 -65.67 1.47 -14.21
CA ARG A 6 -65.74 2.50 -13.14
C ARG A 6 -65.23 1.96 -11.76
N LEU A 7 -64.31 2.55 -10.96
CA LEU A 7 -64.03 3.95 -10.56
C LEU A 7 -62.68 4.11 -9.81
N THR A 8 -62.07 5.30 -9.97
CA THR A 8 -61.36 6.20 -9.03
C THR A 8 -60.97 5.76 -7.60
N SER A 9 -59.79 6.16 -7.11
CA SER A 9 -59.63 7.29 -6.17
C SER A 9 -58.15 7.57 -5.79
N SER A 10 -57.93 8.82 -5.37
CA SER A 10 -56.69 9.55 -5.14
C SER A 10 -55.92 9.17 -3.87
N GLY A 11 -54.61 9.48 -3.86
CA GLY A 11 -53.79 9.51 -2.64
C GLY A 11 -52.45 10.22 -2.87
N THR A 12 -52.33 11.43 -2.36
CA THR A 12 -51.11 12.25 -2.25
C THR A 12 -50.06 11.56 -1.36
N THR A 13 -48.76 11.64 -1.71
CA THR A 13 -47.65 11.99 -0.78
C THR A 13 -46.26 11.90 -1.47
N THR A 14 -45.59 13.06 -1.47
CA THR A 14 -44.14 13.32 -1.38
C THR A 14 -43.17 12.12 -1.38
N VAL A 15 -42.25 12.10 -2.35
CA VAL A 15 -40.95 11.40 -2.21
C VAL A 15 -39.83 12.40 -2.50
N ALA A 16 -39.00 12.61 -1.48
CA ALA A 16 -37.86 13.51 -1.44
C ALA A 16 -36.73 13.08 -2.41
N PRO A 17 -35.83 14.00 -2.82
CA PRO A 17 -34.78 13.71 -3.78
C PRO A 17 -33.67 12.86 -3.16
N GLY A 18 -33.45 11.69 -3.74
CA GLY A 18 -32.37 10.77 -3.36
C GLY A 18 -30.99 11.38 -3.56
N SER A 19 -30.14 11.25 -2.53
CA SER A 19 -28.73 11.66 -2.52
C SER A 19 -27.92 11.02 -3.66
N PRO A 20 -26.92 11.71 -4.23
CA PRO A 20 -26.18 11.21 -5.37
C PRO A 20 -25.23 10.08 -4.98
N LYS A 21 -25.41 8.91 -5.62
CA LYS A 21 -24.57 7.69 -5.50
C LYS A 21 -23.06 7.93 -5.75
N GLY A 22 -22.67 9.10 -6.27
CA GLY A 22 -21.27 9.53 -6.40
C GLY A 22 -20.58 9.82 -5.05
N LEU A 23 -21.31 10.38 -4.07
CA LEU A 23 -20.74 10.74 -2.77
C LEU A 23 -20.40 9.49 -1.92
N GLN A 24 -21.20 8.44 -2.07
CA GLN A 24 -21.02 7.16 -1.37
C GLN A 24 -19.85 6.36 -1.94
N ARG A 25 -19.60 6.44 -3.26
CA ARG A 25 -18.41 5.87 -3.90
C ARG A 25 -17.14 6.62 -3.45
N PHE A 26 -17.18 7.95 -3.39
CA PHE A 26 -16.07 8.76 -2.85
C PHE A 26 -15.77 8.44 -1.37
N GLN A 27 -16.79 8.23 -0.55
CA GLN A 27 -16.64 7.79 0.85
C GLN A 27 -16.01 6.38 0.96
N ASN A 28 -16.32 5.47 0.04
CA ASN A 28 -15.75 4.11 0.02
C ASN A 28 -14.29 4.08 -0.46
N TYR A 29 -13.90 4.93 -1.41
CA TYR A 29 -12.49 5.09 -1.78
C TYR A 29 -11.68 5.72 -0.64
N LEU A 30 -12.24 6.73 0.03
CA LEU A 30 -11.65 7.30 1.23
C LEU A 30 -11.70 6.37 2.45
N SER A 31 -12.47 5.28 2.49
CA SER A 31 -12.41 4.33 3.62
C SER A 31 -11.34 3.26 3.37
N ALA A 32 -11.30 2.69 2.17
CA ALA A 32 -10.32 1.69 1.76
C ALA A 32 -8.88 2.24 1.65
N PHE A 33 -8.72 3.49 1.21
CA PHE A 33 -7.40 4.09 0.97
C PHE A 33 -6.69 4.55 2.25
N LEU A 34 -7.48 5.02 3.19
CA LEU A 34 -7.06 5.61 4.44
C LEU A 34 -6.87 4.42 5.47
N TRP A 35 -7.76 3.41 5.50
CA TRP A 35 -7.83 2.33 6.53
C TRP A 35 -8.01 0.93 5.86
N PRO A 36 -6.94 0.17 5.55
CA PRO A 36 -7.01 -1.14 4.86
C PRO A 36 -7.57 -2.32 5.70
N GLY A 37 -8.63 -2.12 6.48
CA GLY A 37 -9.19 -3.16 7.37
C GLY A 37 -10.71 -3.31 7.37
N ALA A 38 -11.47 -2.53 6.60
CA ALA A 38 -12.93 -2.47 6.72
C ALA A 38 -13.71 -3.31 5.68
N SER A 39 -13.02 -4.02 4.77
CA SER A 39 -13.67 -4.76 3.67
C SER A 39 -13.72 -6.27 3.89
N GLN A 40 -14.14 -6.72 5.08
CA GLN A 40 -14.48 -8.13 5.32
C GLN A 40 -15.59 -8.22 6.38
N ARG A 41 -16.80 -7.77 6.06
CA ARG A 41 -17.98 -8.07 6.89
C ARG A 41 -19.26 -7.99 6.09
N GLN A 42 -19.40 -8.88 5.11
CA GLN A 42 -20.70 -9.30 4.61
C GLN A 42 -20.60 -10.70 4.02
N GLN A 43 -20.64 -11.71 4.89
CA GLN A 43 -21.26 -13.01 4.62
C GLN A 43 -21.37 -13.78 5.95
N ARG A 44 -22.45 -13.53 6.69
CA ARG A 44 -23.01 -14.55 7.59
C ARG A 44 -23.71 -15.56 6.70
N LYS A 45 -23.14 -16.76 6.54
CA LYS A 45 -23.85 -17.95 6.05
C LYS A 45 -23.39 -19.20 6.82
N SER A 46 -24.38 -19.84 7.46
CA SER A 46 -24.54 -21.28 7.71
C SER A 46 -23.40 -22.06 8.38
N SER A 47 -23.61 -22.46 9.64
CA SER A 47 -22.70 -23.32 10.41
C SER A 47 -22.48 -24.72 9.82
N THR A 48 -23.26 -25.13 8.82
CA THR A 48 -23.06 -26.40 8.07
C THR A 48 -21.91 -26.36 7.06
N GLN A 49 -21.33 -25.20 6.74
CA GLN A 49 -20.13 -25.13 5.88
C GLN A 49 -18.82 -25.25 6.65
N LEU A 50 -18.82 -25.02 7.97
CA LEU A 50 -17.62 -25.16 8.80
C LEU A 50 -17.22 -26.63 8.97
N ASP A 51 -18.17 -27.54 9.16
CA ASP A 51 -17.89 -28.99 9.24
C ASP A 51 -17.38 -29.57 7.91
N ALA A 52 -17.83 -29.04 6.77
CA ALA A 52 -17.33 -29.46 5.46
C ALA A 52 -15.89 -28.96 5.19
N ILE A 53 -15.54 -27.78 5.72
CA ILE A 53 -14.19 -27.23 5.64
C ILE A 53 -13.25 -28.00 6.58
N ASP A 54 -13.71 -28.43 7.76
CA ASP A 54 -12.92 -29.26 8.67
C ASP A 54 -12.68 -30.68 8.12
N CYS A 55 -13.67 -31.27 7.46
CA CYS A 55 -13.49 -32.53 6.72
C CYS A 55 -12.47 -32.37 5.57
N PHE A 56 -12.54 -31.28 4.80
CA PHE A 56 -11.59 -31.02 3.72
C PHE A 56 -10.17 -30.75 4.26
N THR A 57 -10.05 -30.03 5.38
CA THR A 57 -8.76 -29.73 6.00
C THR A 57 -8.12 -30.99 6.56
N ASN A 58 -8.92 -31.88 7.19
CA ASN A 58 -8.45 -33.19 7.63
C ASN A 58 -8.04 -34.10 6.47
N GLU A 59 -8.78 -34.10 5.36
CA GLU A 59 -8.40 -34.86 4.16
C GLU A 59 -7.11 -34.32 3.51
N LEU A 60 -6.93 -33.00 3.50
CA LEU A 60 -5.73 -32.34 2.97
C LEU A 60 -4.50 -32.59 3.84
N VAL A 61 -4.66 -32.56 5.17
CA VAL A 61 -3.62 -32.90 6.14
C VAL A 61 -3.27 -34.38 6.02
N ASN A 62 -4.25 -35.28 5.94
CA ASN A 62 -4.01 -36.72 5.77
C ASN A 62 -3.29 -37.04 4.46
N ARG A 63 -3.67 -36.41 3.33
CA ARG A 63 -2.94 -36.56 2.06
C ARG A 63 -1.51 -36.04 2.14
N LYS A 64 -1.27 -34.96 2.89
CA LYS A 64 0.08 -34.40 3.05
C LYS A 64 0.93 -35.29 3.97
N THR A 65 0.35 -35.83 5.05
CA THR A 65 1.00 -36.77 5.97
C THR A 65 1.32 -38.09 5.29
N GLN A 66 0.42 -38.60 4.42
CA GLN A 66 0.64 -39.80 3.63
C GLN A 66 1.76 -39.61 2.60
N LYS A 67 1.78 -38.49 1.88
CA LYS A 67 2.89 -38.13 0.98
C LYS A 67 4.23 -38.00 1.71
N TRP A 68 4.22 -37.47 2.94
CA TRP A 68 5.42 -37.42 3.78
C TRP A 68 5.84 -38.80 4.28
N GLY A 69 4.90 -39.70 4.57
CA GLY A 69 5.16 -41.11 4.90
C GLY A 69 5.82 -41.85 3.74
N GLU A 70 5.27 -41.70 2.53
CA GLU A 70 5.83 -42.27 1.29
C GLU A 70 7.21 -41.71 0.96
N LEU A 71 7.43 -40.40 1.17
CA LEU A 71 8.76 -39.78 0.98
C LEU A 71 9.78 -40.30 2.01
N ARG A 72 9.34 -40.50 3.26
CA ARG A 72 10.18 -41.01 4.34
C ARG A 72 10.56 -42.47 4.12
N GLU A 73 9.63 -43.31 3.69
CA GLU A 73 9.92 -44.69 3.30
C GLU A 73 10.83 -44.76 2.06
N SER A 74 10.66 -43.85 1.10
CA SER A 74 11.55 -43.72 -0.07
C SER A 74 12.98 -43.28 0.31
N LEU A 75 13.15 -42.55 1.41
CA LEU A 75 14.46 -42.07 1.90
C LEU A 75 15.15 -43.05 2.85
N MET A 76 14.44 -44.02 3.42
CA MET A 76 15.00 -45.00 4.38
C MET A 76 15.29 -46.38 3.78
N LYS A 77 15.08 -46.58 2.47
CA LYS A 77 15.61 -47.76 1.77
C LYS A 77 17.12 -47.60 1.54
N PRO A 78 17.99 -48.43 2.15
CA PRO A 78 19.42 -48.32 1.93
C PRO A 78 19.74 -48.85 0.53
N ALA A 79 20.07 -47.94 -0.38
CA ALA A 79 20.78 -48.28 -1.61
C ALA A 79 22.26 -48.49 -1.25
N VAL A 80 22.67 -49.74 -1.32
CA VAL A 80 24.05 -50.19 -1.32
C VAL A 80 24.74 -49.63 -2.58
N GLU A 81 25.82 -48.88 -2.37
CA GLU A 81 27.00 -48.64 -3.24
C GLU A 81 26.73 -48.10 -4.68
N GLU A 82 27.40 -47.08 -5.24
CA GLU A 82 28.79 -46.61 -5.15
C GLU A 82 28.91 -45.08 -5.36
N ALA A 83 30.09 -44.58 -5.01
CA ALA A 83 30.54 -43.20 -4.86
C ALA A 83 30.43 -42.27 -6.10
N ASN A 84 30.17 -40.97 -5.88
CA ASN A 84 31.16 -39.89 -6.09
C ASN A 84 30.69 -38.51 -5.58
N TYR A 85 31.67 -37.67 -5.24
CA TYR A 85 31.69 -36.36 -4.59
C TYR A 85 30.61 -35.29 -4.93
N GLY A 86 30.25 -34.49 -3.90
CA GLY A 86 29.93 -33.06 -4.06
C GLY A 86 28.76 -32.52 -3.22
N GLY A 87 29.05 -31.71 -2.19
CA GLY A 87 28.13 -31.27 -1.14
C GLY A 87 26.82 -30.57 -1.57
N SER A 88 25.73 -30.95 -0.90
CA SER A 88 24.37 -30.45 -1.12
C SER A 88 24.04 -29.25 -0.22
N THR A 89 23.67 -28.17 -0.91
CA THR A 89 23.05 -26.92 -0.45
C THR A 89 21.82 -27.10 0.44
N PHE A 90 21.82 -26.40 1.58
CA PHE A 90 20.66 -26.08 2.40
C PHE A 90 19.83 -24.98 1.71
N GLY A 91 18.57 -25.26 1.37
CA GLY A 91 17.63 -24.24 0.87
C GLY A 91 16.68 -24.67 -0.25
N GLN A 92 16.10 -25.87 -0.21
CA GLN A 92 14.93 -26.21 -1.02
C GLN A 92 13.66 -25.92 -0.22
N ASN A 93 13.12 -24.70 -0.38
CA ASN A 93 11.71 -24.40 -0.09
C ASN A 93 11.28 -23.07 -0.72
N VAL A 94 11.29 -23.00 -2.06
CA VAL A 94 10.48 -22.03 -2.83
C VAL A 94 10.05 -22.70 -4.13
N GLY A 95 9.01 -23.53 -4.05
CA GLY A 95 8.43 -24.22 -5.21
C GLY A 95 7.20 -23.47 -5.70
N LEU A 96 7.39 -22.52 -6.62
CA LEU A 96 6.35 -22.02 -7.55
C LEU A 96 6.91 -21.19 -8.72
N MET A 97 8.20 -21.32 -9.05
CA MET A 97 8.74 -20.86 -10.33
C MET A 97 8.92 -22.09 -11.24
N SER A 98 8.49 -21.99 -12.50
CA SER A 98 8.67 -23.09 -13.46
C SER A 98 10.17 -23.41 -13.56
N LYS A 99 10.53 -24.70 -13.67
CA LYS A 99 11.94 -25.11 -13.79
C LYS A 99 12.65 -24.44 -14.97
N GLY A 100 11.90 -24.01 -16.00
CA GLY A 100 12.39 -23.20 -17.13
C GLY A 100 12.81 -21.78 -16.73
N MET A 101 12.02 -21.08 -15.91
CA MET A 101 12.41 -19.74 -15.43
C MET A 101 13.65 -19.81 -14.52
N MET A 102 13.79 -20.86 -13.72
CA MET A 102 14.99 -21.07 -12.88
C MET A 102 16.22 -21.45 -13.69
N SER A 103 16.09 -22.20 -14.79
CA SER A 103 17.22 -22.45 -15.71
C SER A 103 17.60 -21.18 -16.46
N ASP A 104 16.64 -20.38 -16.89
CA ASP A 104 16.90 -19.09 -17.52
C ASP A 104 17.57 -18.14 -16.52
N LEU A 105 17.07 -18.02 -15.29
CA LEU A 105 17.70 -17.23 -14.22
C LEU A 105 19.09 -17.74 -13.78
N LYS A 106 19.35 -19.04 -13.88
CA LYS A 106 20.69 -19.59 -13.65
C LYS A 106 21.63 -19.35 -14.84
N ALA A 107 21.12 -19.38 -16.07
CA ALA A 107 21.86 -18.95 -17.26
C ALA A 107 22.13 -17.43 -17.26
N LEU A 108 21.25 -16.65 -16.62
CA LEU A 108 21.36 -15.20 -16.40
C LEU A 108 22.39 -14.81 -15.34
N ARG A 109 22.98 -15.76 -14.60
CA ARG A 109 23.78 -15.48 -13.39
C ARG A 109 25.29 -15.30 -13.61
N SER A 110 25.73 -15.06 -14.84
CA SER A 110 27.14 -14.77 -15.16
C SER A 110 27.40 -13.26 -15.26
N PRO A 111 28.58 -12.75 -14.86
CA PRO A 111 28.88 -11.32 -14.75
C PRO A 111 29.06 -10.60 -16.10
N GLN A 112 28.57 -11.18 -17.19
CA GLN A 112 28.72 -10.75 -18.57
C GLN A 112 27.37 -10.92 -19.30
N LEU A 113 26.30 -10.27 -18.83
CA LEU A 113 25.03 -10.25 -19.54
C LEU A 113 25.22 -9.59 -20.91
N GLY A 114 25.53 -10.38 -21.94
CA GLY A 114 25.30 -10.06 -23.35
C GLY A 114 23.81 -10.06 -23.71
N LEU A 115 22.93 -9.83 -22.73
CA LEU A 115 21.50 -9.69 -22.92
C LEU A 115 21.18 -8.27 -23.27
N ASP A 116 20.84 -8.13 -24.55
CA ASP A 116 20.41 -6.91 -25.15
C ASP A 116 18.89 -6.82 -25.04
N ILE A 117 18.38 -5.86 -24.27
CA ILE A 117 16.93 -5.71 -24.09
C ILE A 117 16.22 -5.36 -25.41
N ARG A 118 16.97 -4.90 -26.44
CA ARG A 118 16.45 -4.59 -27.78
C ARG A 118 15.81 -5.80 -28.46
N SER A 119 16.26 -7.02 -28.16
CA SER A 119 15.70 -8.23 -28.74
C SER A 119 14.50 -8.79 -27.96
N LEU A 120 14.15 -8.18 -26.83
CA LEU A 120 13.08 -8.67 -25.97
C LEU A 120 11.74 -8.02 -26.34
N SER A 121 10.71 -8.85 -26.42
CA SER A 121 9.32 -8.36 -26.47
C SER A 121 8.91 -7.75 -25.11
N GLN A 122 7.91 -6.86 -25.13
CA GLN A 122 7.38 -6.22 -23.93
C GLN A 122 7.04 -7.23 -22.80
N PRO A 123 6.32 -8.35 -23.06
CA PRO A 123 6.01 -9.31 -22.00
C PRO A 123 7.24 -10.03 -21.45
N GLN A 124 8.27 -10.26 -22.27
CA GLN A 124 9.52 -10.88 -21.81
C GLN A 124 10.30 -9.93 -20.89
N LEU A 125 10.37 -8.64 -21.25
CA LEU A 125 10.98 -7.61 -20.41
C LEU A 125 10.25 -7.50 -19.06
N ASP A 126 8.93 -7.45 -19.10
CA ASP A 126 8.07 -7.33 -17.92
C ASP A 126 8.24 -8.54 -16.99
N ASN A 127 8.20 -9.76 -17.53
CA ASN A 127 8.40 -11.00 -16.77
C ASN A 127 9.81 -11.08 -16.17
N LEU A 128 10.83 -10.63 -16.90
CA LEU A 128 12.20 -10.63 -16.42
C LEU A 128 12.36 -9.65 -15.24
N LEU A 129 11.81 -8.44 -15.35
CA LEU A 129 11.82 -7.47 -14.26
C LEU A 129 11.05 -7.98 -13.05
N LEU A 130 9.86 -8.53 -13.22
CA LEU A 130 9.09 -9.13 -12.13
C LEU A 130 9.86 -10.27 -11.45
N ALA A 131 10.48 -11.17 -12.22
CA ALA A 131 11.29 -12.25 -11.65
C ALA A 131 12.47 -11.71 -10.82
N THR A 132 13.16 -10.65 -11.29
CA THR A 132 14.22 -10.02 -10.49
C THR A 132 13.72 -9.36 -9.21
N LEU A 133 12.50 -8.80 -9.23
CA LEU A 133 11.84 -8.23 -8.05
C LEU A 133 11.45 -9.32 -7.03
N GLU A 134 10.89 -10.43 -7.49
CA GLU A 134 10.48 -11.57 -6.65
C GLU A 134 11.67 -12.22 -5.95
N ILE A 135 12.76 -12.41 -6.69
CA ILE A 135 14.01 -13.00 -6.16
C ILE A 135 14.80 -11.98 -5.35
N LYS A 136 14.42 -10.70 -5.41
CA LYS A 136 15.15 -9.56 -4.82
C LYS A 136 16.62 -9.52 -5.27
N ASN A 137 16.89 -9.93 -6.51
CA ASN A 137 18.24 -9.86 -7.07
C ASN A 137 18.57 -8.42 -7.48
N LYS A 138 19.17 -7.69 -6.55
CA LYS A 138 19.51 -6.27 -6.71
C LYS A 138 20.43 -6.00 -7.90
N LEU A 139 21.41 -6.86 -8.18
CA LEU A 139 22.41 -6.60 -9.21
C LEU A 139 21.78 -6.69 -10.60
N ASP A 140 21.07 -7.79 -10.87
CA ASP A 140 20.41 -8.03 -12.15
C ASP A 140 19.30 -7.00 -12.39
N PHE A 141 18.52 -6.68 -11.35
CA PHE A 141 17.49 -5.65 -11.44
C PHE A 141 18.08 -4.28 -11.83
N LEU A 142 19.15 -3.84 -11.16
CA LEU A 142 19.79 -2.56 -11.47
C LEU A 142 20.43 -2.56 -12.87
N TYR A 143 20.95 -3.70 -13.31
CA TYR A 143 21.44 -3.86 -14.68
C TYR A 143 20.32 -3.65 -15.70
N LEU A 144 19.17 -4.32 -15.51
CA LEU A 144 18.02 -4.17 -16.40
C LEU A 144 17.49 -2.75 -16.43
N ILE A 145 17.38 -2.08 -15.27
CA ILE A 145 16.96 -0.67 -15.21
C ILE A 145 17.91 0.24 -16.00
N ARG A 146 19.23 0.02 -15.91
CA ARG A 146 20.18 0.79 -16.72
C ARG A 146 19.99 0.57 -18.20
N GLN A 147 19.69 -0.67 -18.62
CA GLN A 147 19.39 -0.97 -20.01
C GLN A 147 18.08 -0.26 -20.43
N CYS A 148 17.01 -0.31 -19.62
CA CYS A 148 15.75 0.40 -19.89
C CYS A 148 15.99 1.90 -20.14
N VAL A 149 16.80 2.54 -19.30
CA VAL A 149 17.18 3.96 -19.46
C VAL A 149 17.99 4.17 -20.73
N ARG A 150 19.01 3.34 -20.97
CA ARG A 150 19.92 3.46 -22.12
C ARG A 150 19.20 3.37 -23.46
N TRP A 151 18.24 2.46 -23.56
CA TRP A 151 17.50 2.21 -24.80
C TRP A 151 16.13 2.89 -24.83
N GLN A 152 15.82 3.72 -23.82
CA GLN A 152 14.54 4.39 -23.66
C GLN A 152 13.34 3.43 -23.79
N GLN A 153 13.50 2.19 -23.31
CA GLN A 153 12.47 1.16 -23.34
C GLN A 153 11.93 0.94 -21.94
N LEU A 154 10.69 1.35 -21.70
CA LEU A 154 10.04 1.23 -20.40
C LEU A 154 9.20 -0.06 -20.32
N PRO A 155 9.17 -0.72 -19.14
CA PRO A 155 8.23 -1.81 -18.89
C PRO A 155 6.78 -1.31 -18.91
N CYS A 156 5.81 -2.21 -18.90
CA CYS A 156 4.41 -1.80 -18.82
C CYS A 156 4.13 -1.05 -17.51
N ASN A 157 3.09 -0.22 -17.51
CA ASN A 157 2.79 0.70 -16.40
C ASN A 157 2.76 0.03 -15.01
N GLU A 158 2.19 -1.16 -14.89
CA GLU A 158 2.08 -1.89 -13.62
C GLU A 158 3.44 -2.38 -13.11
N VAL A 159 4.23 -2.98 -14.00
CA VAL A 159 5.60 -3.42 -13.69
C VAL A 159 6.48 -2.22 -13.39
N PHE A 160 6.32 -1.13 -14.16
CA PHE A 160 7.09 0.09 -13.96
C PHE A 160 6.86 0.70 -12.58
N ILE A 161 5.60 0.81 -12.13
CA ILE A 161 5.27 1.25 -10.76
C ILE A 161 5.93 0.36 -9.72
N SER A 162 5.95 -0.96 -9.94
CA SER A 162 6.58 -1.93 -9.04
C SER A 162 8.10 -1.74 -8.98
N CYS A 163 8.75 -1.51 -10.12
CA CYS A 163 10.16 -1.15 -10.20
C CYS A 163 10.46 0.16 -9.47
N LEU A 164 9.63 1.19 -9.65
CA LEU A 164 9.80 2.49 -8.98
C LEU A 164 9.67 2.38 -7.45
N LYS A 165 8.69 1.61 -6.96
CA LYS A 165 8.55 1.30 -5.52
C LYS A 165 9.80 0.59 -4.98
N TYR A 166 10.30 -0.41 -5.71
CA TYR A 166 11.48 -1.14 -5.30
C TYR A 166 12.74 -0.25 -5.29
N LEU A 167 12.96 0.57 -6.32
CA LEU A 167 14.05 1.56 -6.36
C LEU A 167 13.97 2.55 -5.19
N SER A 168 12.76 2.98 -4.83
CA SER A 168 12.51 3.86 -3.69
C SER A 168 12.89 3.19 -2.36
N SER A 169 12.52 1.91 -2.19
CA SER A 169 12.90 1.12 -1.01
C SER A 169 14.42 0.90 -0.89
N LEU A 170 15.14 0.91 -2.01
CA LEU A 170 16.59 0.76 -2.05
C LEU A 170 17.35 2.10 -1.93
N GLY A 171 16.65 3.24 -1.85
CA GLY A 171 17.29 4.57 -1.80
C GLY A 171 18.00 4.97 -3.10
N ARG A 172 17.63 4.40 -4.24
CA ARG A 172 18.36 4.55 -5.52
C ARG A 172 17.91 5.80 -6.29
N MET A 173 18.29 6.97 -5.77
CA MET A 173 17.87 8.27 -6.28
C MET A 173 18.33 8.53 -7.73
N GLN A 174 19.59 8.24 -8.05
CA GLN A 174 20.15 8.44 -9.40
C GLN A 174 19.36 7.69 -10.49
N GLN A 175 18.93 6.46 -10.19
CA GLN A 175 18.14 5.65 -11.12
C GLN A 175 16.72 6.22 -11.28
N LEU A 176 16.11 6.72 -10.21
CA LEU A 176 14.81 7.39 -10.27
C LEU A 176 14.86 8.70 -11.08
N GLU A 177 15.93 9.49 -10.94
CA GLU A 177 16.18 10.67 -11.78
C GLU A 177 16.33 10.32 -13.25
N SER A 178 17.14 9.30 -13.54
CA SER A 178 17.36 8.83 -14.92
C SER A 178 16.04 8.36 -15.55
N LEU A 179 15.22 7.61 -14.81
CA LEU A 179 13.91 7.16 -15.27
C LEU A 179 12.91 8.31 -15.42
N ALA A 180 12.95 9.31 -14.55
CA ALA A 180 12.10 10.51 -14.66
C ALA A 180 12.45 11.31 -15.92
N GLU A 181 13.74 11.47 -16.22
CA GLU A 181 14.22 12.07 -17.47
C GLU A 181 13.78 11.25 -18.68
N THR A 182 13.90 9.93 -18.65
CA THR A 182 13.38 9.06 -19.72
C THR A 182 11.87 9.24 -19.91
N CYS A 183 11.08 9.35 -18.82
CA CYS A 183 9.65 9.62 -18.91
C CYS A 183 9.36 10.98 -19.56
N ARG A 184 10.17 12.01 -19.27
CA ARG A 184 10.04 13.33 -19.91
C ARG A 184 10.37 13.28 -21.40
N GLN A 185 11.46 12.61 -21.76
CA GLN A 185 11.88 12.47 -23.17
C GLN A 185 10.84 11.72 -24.02
N LEU A 186 10.20 10.70 -23.46
CA LEU A 186 9.16 9.92 -24.12
C LEU A 186 7.76 10.54 -24.03
N ASN A 187 7.61 11.71 -23.39
CA ASN A 187 6.31 12.29 -23.04
C ASN A 187 5.36 11.28 -22.35
N HIS A 188 5.93 10.42 -21.51
CA HIS A 188 5.18 9.37 -20.84
C HIS A 188 4.21 9.99 -19.81
N PRO A 189 2.95 9.49 -19.69
CA PRO A 189 1.96 10.03 -18.77
C PRO A 189 2.44 10.11 -17.31
N PHE A 190 3.40 9.27 -16.93
CA PHE A 190 3.91 9.25 -15.55
C PHE A 190 4.68 10.51 -15.16
N ALA A 191 5.25 11.24 -16.13
CA ALA A 191 5.90 12.51 -15.86
C ALA A 191 4.91 13.55 -15.30
N THR A 192 3.66 13.54 -15.80
CA THR A 192 2.60 14.45 -15.35
C THR A 192 1.82 13.87 -14.18
N ILE A 193 1.40 12.60 -14.25
CA ILE A 193 0.61 11.92 -13.21
C ILE A 193 1.32 11.96 -11.86
N TYR A 194 2.63 11.70 -11.81
CA TYR A 194 3.39 11.62 -10.57
C TYR A 194 4.31 12.82 -10.32
N SER A 195 4.09 13.93 -11.04
CA SER A 195 4.91 15.16 -10.90
C SER A 195 6.41 14.87 -10.92
N ASP A 196 6.91 14.36 -12.04
CA ASP A 196 8.32 13.96 -12.21
C ASP A 196 8.77 12.90 -11.17
N LEU A 197 7.88 11.93 -10.90
CA LEU A 197 8.07 10.82 -9.98
C LEU A 197 8.29 11.23 -8.50
N ALA A 198 7.81 12.42 -8.10
CA ALA A 198 8.00 12.96 -6.75
C ALA A 198 7.66 12.00 -5.59
N PRO A 199 6.57 11.21 -5.60
CA PRO A 199 6.27 10.25 -4.53
C PRO A 199 7.39 9.23 -4.31
N PHE A 200 8.03 8.77 -5.39
CA PHE A 200 9.09 7.77 -5.36
C PHE A 200 10.42 8.38 -4.92
N LYS A 201 10.74 9.56 -5.46
CA LYS A 201 11.94 10.33 -5.10
C LYS A 201 11.94 10.70 -3.62
N ALA A 202 10.81 11.16 -3.09
CA ALA A 202 10.68 11.51 -1.67
C ALA A 202 10.99 10.32 -0.75
N ILE A 203 10.42 9.14 -1.02
CA ILE A 203 10.71 7.91 -0.25
C ILE A 203 12.19 7.51 -0.37
N ALA A 204 12.76 7.59 -1.57
CA ALA A 204 14.18 7.25 -1.77
C ALA A 204 15.12 8.17 -0.99
N LEU A 205 14.85 9.48 -1.01
CA LEU A 205 15.59 10.50 -0.25
C LEU A 205 15.45 10.28 1.26
N TRP A 206 14.24 9.92 1.69
CA TRP A 206 13.95 9.61 3.09
C TRP A 206 14.78 8.44 3.59
N HIS A 207 14.81 7.32 2.87
CA HIS A 207 15.64 6.16 3.23
C HIS A 207 17.14 6.42 3.18
N ASN A 208 17.59 7.43 2.42
CA ASN A 208 18.99 7.86 2.39
C ASN A 208 19.37 8.78 3.57
N GLY A 209 18.42 9.09 4.47
CA GLY A 209 18.66 9.98 5.63
C GLY A 209 18.52 11.47 5.33
N ASN A 210 18.15 11.85 4.10
CA ASN A 210 17.98 13.25 3.71
C ASN A 210 16.54 13.71 3.97
N SER A 211 16.12 13.73 5.24
CA SER A 211 14.74 14.03 5.66
C SER A 211 14.21 15.35 5.11
N ASP A 212 15.00 16.42 5.21
CA ASP A 212 14.56 17.77 4.82
C ASP A 212 14.29 17.85 3.31
N VAL A 213 15.21 17.29 2.51
CA VAL A 213 15.07 17.24 1.05
C VAL A 213 13.91 16.33 0.66
N ALA A 214 13.69 15.21 1.35
CA ALA A 214 12.57 14.32 1.13
C ALA A 214 11.22 15.01 1.36
N LEU A 215 11.08 15.71 2.49
CA LEU A 215 9.88 16.46 2.86
C LEU A 215 9.61 17.62 1.88
N MET A 216 10.65 18.35 1.48
CA MET A 216 10.53 19.42 0.48
C MET A 216 10.16 18.89 -0.90
N THR A 217 10.71 17.73 -1.30
CA THR A 217 10.35 17.06 -2.55
C THR A 217 8.89 16.63 -2.54
N LEU A 218 8.43 16.10 -1.41
CA LEU A 218 7.04 15.72 -1.23
C LEU A 218 6.11 16.94 -1.31
N HIS A 219 6.45 18.03 -0.60
CA HIS A 219 5.70 19.28 -0.62
C HIS A 219 5.51 19.82 -2.04
N ARG A 220 6.63 19.99 -2.77
CA ARG A 220 6.62 20.51 -4.16
C ARG A 220 5.87 19.59 -5.12
N GLY A 221 6.03 18.28 -4.96
CA GLY A 221 5.36 17.28 -5.79
C GLY A 221 3.88 17.09 -5.47
N TYR A 222 3.41 17.61 -4.32
CA TYR A 222 2.05 17.40 -3.86
C TYR A 222 1.04 18.05 -4.81
N GLY A 223 1.20 19.34 -5.07
CA GLY A 223 0.27 20.11 -5.91
C GLY A 223 0.12 19.55 -7.32
N GLY A 224 1.22 19.18 -7.98
CA GLY A 224 1.16 18.59 -9.31
C GLY A 224 0.48 17.22 -9.34
N SER A 225 0.66 16.42 -8.29
CA SER A 225 0.11 15.06 -8.20
C SER A 225 -1.39 15.07 -7.91
N LEU A 226 -1.96 16.18 -7.41
CA LEU A 226 -3.38 16.32 -7.11
C LEU A 226 -4.28 16.38 -8.36
N ASN A 227 -3.70 16.66 -9.52
CA ASN A 227 -4.41 16.76 -10.79
C ASN A 227 -4.98 15.41 -11.27
N THR A 228 -4.41 14.30 -10.79
CA THR A 228 -4.83 12.94 -11.15
C THR A 228 -5.16 12.15 -9.90
N GLU A 229 -6.13 11.24 -9.98
CA GLU A 229 -6.51 10.43 -8.81
C GLU A 229 -5.39 9.43 -8.45
N GLU A 230 -4.73 8.85 -9.43
CA GLU A 230 -3.58 7.98 -9.25
C GLU A 230 -2.38 8.71 -8.64
N GLY A 231 -2.07 9.92 -9.10
CA GLY A 231 -1.03 10.77 -8.53
C GLY A 231 -1.30 11.12 -7.08
N ARG A 232 -2.52 11.60 -6.80
CA ARG A 232 -3.00 11.90 -5.44
C ARG A 232 -2.90 10.69 -4.53
N ARG A 233 -3.33 9.53 -5.03
CA ARG A 233 -3.22 8.26 -4.30
C ARG A 233 -1.77 7.95 -3.97
N MET A 234 -0.85 8.06 -4.92
CA MET A 234 0.55 7.70 -4.71
C MET A 234 1.29 8.68 -3.79
N ILE A 235 1.10 9.99 -3.94
CA ILE A 235 1.77 10.97 -3.06
C ILE A 235 1.27 10.86 -1.61
N ARG A 236 -0.03 10.58 -1.42
CA ARG A 236 -0.60 10.33 -0.08
C ARG A 236 -0.09 9.04 0.54
N VAL A 237 0.17 8.00 -0.25
CA VAL A 237 0.85 6.77 0.23
C VAL A 237 2.26 7.10 0.69
N ALA A 238 3.03 7.83 -0.13
CA ALA A 238 4.39 8.23 0.23
C ALA A 238 4.43 9.06 1.51
N PHE A 239 3.52 10.03 1.64
CA PHE A 239 3.40 10.85 2.85
C PHE A 239 3.12 9.99 4.08
N ARG A 240 2.15 9.07 4.01
CA ARG A 240 1.83 8.17 5.11
C ARG A 240 3.02 7.30 5.52
N THR A 241 3.74 6.73 4.55
CA THR A 241 4.94 5.93 4.83
C THR A 241 5.98 6.74 5.59
N ILE A 242 6.26 7.97 5.16
CA ILE A 242 7.21 8.86 5.86
C ILE A 242 6.73 9.16 7.28
N VAL A 243 5.43 9.44 7.49
CA VAL A 243 4.87 9.70 8.83
C VAL A 243 5.05 8.49 9.75
N GLU A 244 4.73 7.29 9.25
CA GLU A 244 4.85 6.05 10.01
C GLU A 244 6.32 5.77 10.41
N GLU A 245 7.25 5.98 9.49
CA GLU A 245 8.68 5.78 9.75
C GLU A 245 9.27 6.86 10.66
N THR A 246 8.82 8.12 10.57
CA THR A 246 9.28 9.22 11.44
C THR A 246 9.02 8.88 12.91
N LEU A 247 7.82 8.41 13.21
CA LEU A 247 7.42 8.07 14.58
C LEU A 247 8.09 6.77 15.06
N ALA A 248 8.33 5.81 14.17
CA ALA A 248 9.10 4.62 14.50
C ALA A 248 10.56 4.96 14.87
N GLN A 249 11.16 5.92 14.17
CA GLN A 249 12.53 6.40 14.43
C GLN A 249 12.62 7.38 15.61
N LYS A 250 11.50 7.86 16.15
CA LYS A 250 11.40 8.77 17.32
C LYS A 250 12.19 10.08 17.16
N SER A 251 12.25 10.61 15.95
CA SER A 251 12.93 11.88 15.70
C SER A 251 11.97 13.07 15.85
N GLU A 252 12.00 13.72 17.02
CA GLU A 252 11.14 14.86 17.33
C GLU A 252 11.35 16.05 16.36
N ALA A 253 12.62 16.37 16.05
CA ALA A 253 12.94 17.45 15.11
C ALA A 253 12.35 17.21 13.71
N VAL A 254 12.37 15.95 13.26
CA VAL A 254 11.82 15.58 11.96
C VAL A 254 10.28 15.55 12.01
N LEU A 255 9.68 15.17 13.14
CA LEU A 255 8.23 15.27 13.35
C LEU A 255 7.75 16.72 13.28
N VAL A 256 8.45 17.67 13.90
CA VAL A 256 8.13 19.10 13.81
C VAL A 256 8.15 19.57 12.36
N SER A 257 9.21 19.23 11.62
CA SER A 257 9.35 19.56 10.19
C SER A 257 8.23 18.93 9.34
N LEU A 258 7.88 17.67 9.62
CA LEU A 258 6.78 16.96 8.96
C LEU A 258 5.43 17.62 9.24
N MET A 259 5.18 18.07 10.48
CA MET A 259 3.97 18.80 10.85
C MET A 259 3.89 20.12 10.09
N GLU A 260 4.98 20.88 9.99
CA GLU A 260 5.02 22.13 9.22
C GLU A 260 4.68 21.89 7.76
N VAL A 261 5.26 20.87 7.14
CA VAL A 261 4.94 20.46 5.76
C VAL A 261 3.48 20.04 5.60
N ALA A 262 2.93 19.29 6.55
CA ALA A 262 1.51 18.91 6.54
C ALA A 262 0.59 20.14 6.61
N ARG A 263 0.93 21.11 7.47
CA ARG A 263 0.20 22.36 7.61
C ARG A 263 0.29 23.21 6.33
N ALA A 264 1.47 23.28 5.71
CA ALA A 264 1.68 24.00 4.45
C ALA A 264 0.86 23.40 3.32
N ILE A 265 0.93 22.07 3.12
CA ILE A 265 0.13 21.35 2.13
C ILE A 265 -1.38 21.59 2.36
N HIS A 266 -1.85 21.53 3.61
CA HIS A 266 -3.25 21.79 3.90
C HIS A 266 -3.65 23.25 3.62
N ARG A 267 -2.79 24.23 3.92
CA ARG A 267 -3.07 25.65 3.61
C ARG A 267 -3.20 25.89 2.10
N GLU A 268 -2.28 25.33 1.32
CA GLU A 268 -2.18 25.50 -0.13
C GLU A 268 -3.24 24.71 -0.91
N HIS A 269 -3.50 23.47 -0.52
CA HIS A 269 -4.33 22.54 -1.29
C HIS A 269 -5.66 22.17 -0.63
N LYS A 270 -5.93 22.67 0.58
CA LYS A 270 -7.12 22.33 1.39
C LYS A 270 -7.31 20.83 1.59
N ASP A 271 -6.21 20.07 1.58
CA ASP A 271 -6.26 18.63 1.79
C ASP A 271 -6.05 18.30 3.27
N ILE A 272 -7.15 18.02 3.98
CA ILE A 272 -7.09 17.62 5.40
C ILE A 272 -6.43 16.25 5.60
N PHE A 273 -6.26 15.44 4.54
CA PHE A 273 -5.66 14.11 4.61
C PHE A 273 -4.30 14.12 5.29
N VAL A 274 -3.42 15.06 4.91
CA VAL A 274 -2.04 15.08 5.42
C VAL A 274 -1.99 15.37 6.90
N VAL A 275 -2.80 16.32 7.37
CA VAL A 275 -2.92 16.66 8.79
C VAL A 275 -3.53 15.48 9.55
N ALA A 276 -4.59 14.87 9.01
CA ALA A 276 -5.21 13.70 9.63
C ALA A 276 -4.26 12.50 9.71
N CYS A 277 -3.37 12.34 8.73
CA CYS A 277 -2.36 11.28 8.73
C CYS A 277 -1.34 11.49 9.85
N VAL A 278 -0.80 12.70 10.01
CA VAL A 278 0.11 13.03 11.11
C VAL A 278 -0.61 12.86 12.46
N TRP A 279 -1.80 13.45 12.60
CA TRP A 279 -2.62 13.33 13.80
C TRP A 279 -2.83 11.88 14.22
N LYS A 280 -3.24 11.00 13.30
CA LYS A 280 -3.55 9.60 13.63
C LYS A 280 -2.34 8.90 14.24
N GLN A 281 -1.17 9.09 13.66
CA GLN A 281 0.03 8.39 14.10
C GLN A 281 0.56 8.97 15.41
N CYS A 282 0.53 10.30 15.59
CA CYS A 282 0.85 10.95 16.86
C CYS A 282 -0.13 10.55 17.98
N PHE A 283 -1.43 10.48 17.68
CA PHE A 283 -2.48 10.10 18.63
C PHE A 283 -2.35 8.64 19.08
N ALA A 284 -1.93 7.76 18.17
CA ALA A 284 -1.67 6.35 18.44
C ALA A 284 -0.29 6.09 19.08
N SER A 285 0.54 7.13 19.24
CA SER A 285 1.86 6.98 19.87
C SER A 285 1.73 6.80 21.38
N ASP A 286 2.67 6.06 21.96
CA ASP A 286 2.81 5.90 23.40
C ASP A 286 3.50 7.11 24.04
N TRP A 287 4.14 7.96 23.24
CA TRP A 287 4.88 9.12 23.71
C TRP A 287 3.97 10.30 24.02
N PHE A 288 4.19 10.91 25.19
CA PHE A 288 3.39 12.06 25.65
C PHE A 288 3.55 13.29 24.74
N SER A 289 4.76 13.56 24.24
CA SER A 289 5.04 14.68 23.32
C SER A 289 4.24 14.55 22.01
N ASP A 290 4.16 13.35 21.47
CA ASP A 290 3.38 13.05 20.26
C ASP A 290 1.88 13.22 20.52
N GLN A 291 1.40 12.70 21.66
CA GLN A 291 -0.01 12.84 22.07
C GLN A 291 -0.39 14.32 22.26
N LYS A 292 0.50 15.13 22.84
CA LYS A 292 0.30 16.58 22.95
C LYS A 292 0.21 17.24 21.58
N SER A 293 1.13 16.90 20.67
CA SER A 293 1.12 17.39 19.29
C SER A 293 -0.17 16.99 18.55
N ALA A 294 -0.68 15.77 18.80
CA ALA A 294 -1.98 15.34 18.27
C ALA A 294 -3.14 16.16 18.84
N GLY A 295 -3.12 16.48 20.14
CA GLY A 295 -4.09 17.37 20.77
C GLY A 295 -4.11 18.75 20.12
N GLU A 296 -2.95 19.36 19.92
CA GLU A 296 -2.82 20.67 19.28
C GLU A 296 -3.37 20.67 17.83
N LEU A 297 -3.07 19.63 17.05
CA LEU A 297 -3.64 19.47 15.71
C LEU A 297 -5.17 19.31 15.76
N PHE A 298 -5.68 18.52 16.71
CA PHE A 298 -7.10 18.26 16.84
C PHE A 298 -7.89 19.53 17.20
N GLU A 299 -7.39 20.33 18.13
CA GLU A 299 -8.03 21.58 18.55
C GLU A 299 -7.98 22.64 17.45
N HIS A 300 -6.89 22.72 16.70
CA HIS A 300 -6.70 23.72 15.67
C HIS A 300 -7.59 23.51 14.43
N TYR A 301 -7.80 22.25 14.01
CA TYR A 301 -8.48 21.93 12.75
C TYR A 301 -9.90 21.40 12.96
N LYS A 302 -10.92 22.24 12.76
CA LYS A 302 -12.34 21.83 12.82
C LYS A 302 -12.69 20.70 11.83
N GLU A 303 -12.09 20.72 10.64
CA GLU A 303 -12.26 19.66 9.64
C GLU A 303 -11.74 18.30 10.14
N LEU A 304 -10.65 18.31 10.92
CA LEU A 304 -10.11 17.10 11.55
C LEU A 304 -11.08 16.57 12.61
N GLN A 305 -11.65 17.45 13.45
CA GLN A 305 -12.65 17.06 14.45
C GLN A 305 -13.85 16.37 13.81
N GLN A 306 -14.40 16.96 12.74
CA GLN A 306 -15.51 16.37 11.99
C GLN A 306 -15.13 15.04 11.32
N LEU A 307 -13.89 14.92 10.82
CA LEU A 307 -13.40 13.69 10.20
C LEU A 307 -13.26 12.57 11.24
N VAL A 308 -12.75 12.88 12.42
CA VAL A 308 -12.58 11.93 13.52
C VAL A 308 -13.93 11.48 14.05
N ASP A 309 -14.87 12.39 14.27
CA ASP A 309 -16.24 12.07 14.71
C ASP A 309 -16.93 11.09 13.74
N ARG A 310 -16.93 11.41 12.45
CA ARG A 310 -17.47 10.53 11.39
C ARG A 310 -16.77 9.17 11.29
N ARG A 311 -15.54 9.04 11.80
CA ARG A 311 -14.69 7.84 11.68
C ARG A 311 -14.32 7.22 13.01
N ALA A 312 -14.98 7.57 14.10
CA ALA A 312 -14.65 7.06 15.43
C ALA A 312 -14.68 5.53 15.49
N SER A 313 -15.71 4.89 14.91
CA SER A 313 -15.83 3.42 14.89
C SER A 313 -14.72 2.71 14.08
N PRO A 314 -14.42 3.12 12.82
CA PRO A 314 -13.25 2.63 12.10
C PRO A 314 -11.91 2.87 12.81
N LEU A 315 -11.76 4.02 13.50
CA LEU A 315 -10.56 4.34 14.27
C LEU A 315 -10.40 3.39 15.47
N CYS A 316 -11.44 3.18 16.27
CA CYS A 316 -11.44 2.21 17.35
C CYS A 316 -11.03 0.82 16.84
N SER A 317 -11.64 0.37 15.75
CA SER A 317 -11.31 -0.93 15.14
C SER A 317 -9.84 -1.02 14.73
N SER A 318 -9.29 0.07 14.17
CA SER A 318 -7.89 0.16 13.74
C SER A 318 -6.90 0.22 14.90
N PHE A 319 -7.27 0.78 16.05
CA PHE A 319 -6.42 0.82 17.24
C PHE A 319 -6.46 -0.51 17.98
N LEU A 320 -7.65 -1.12 18.09
CA LEU A 320 -7.82 -2.46 18.66
C LEU A 320 -7.06 -3.53 17.87
N SER A 321 -7.05 -3.46 16.54
CA SER A 321 -6.27 -4.41 15.72
C SER A 321 -4.76 -4.28 15.89
N ARG A 322 -4.28 -3.16 16.45
CA ARG A 322 -2.89 -2.93 16.84
C ARG A 322 -2.67 -3.11 18.35
N HIS A 323 -3.65 -3.65 19.07
CA HIS A 323 -3.64 -3.80 20.53
C HIS A 323 -3.44 -2.50 21.33
N ASN A 324 -3.71 -1.34 20.72
CA ASN A 324 -3.59 -0.04 21.39
C ASN A 324 -4.91 0.34 22.06
N VAL A 325 -5.14 -0.22 23.25
CA VAL A 325 -6.37 0.00 24.04
C VAL A 325 -6.41 1.43 24.59
N ASP A 326 -5.25 2.00 24.94
CA ASP A 326 -5.14 3.37 25.45
C ASP A 326 -5.61 4.42 24.44
N ALA A 327 -5.21 4.28 23.17
CA ALA A 327 -5.70 5.13 22.10
C ALA A 327 -7.23 5.03 21.91
N VAL A 328 -7.82 3.86 22.15
CA VAL A 328 -9.28 3.69 22.11
C VAL A 328 -9.95 4.43 23.27
N HIS A 329 -9.43 4.31 24.50
CA HIS A 329 -9.95 5.06 25.64
C HIS A 329 -9.85 6.56 25.42
N ARG A 330 -8.69 7.06 24.97
CA ARG A 330 -8.50 8.48 24.62
C ARG A 330 -9.46 8.93 23.53
N LEU A 331 -9.75 8.08 22.54
CA LEU A 331 -10.68 8.42 21.46
C LEU A 331 -12.12 8.52 21.99
N ILE A 332 -12.53 7.61 22.88
CA ILE A 332 -13.84 7.67 23.54
C ILE A 332 -13.96 8.96 24.36
N GLU A 333 -12.94 9.31 25.15
CA GLU A 333 -12.90 10.57 25.90
C GLU A 333 -12.99 11.80 24.98
N THR A 334 -12.26 11.78 23.87
CA THR A 334 -12.25 12.87 22.89
C THR A 334 -13.63 13.03 22.25
N CYS A 335 -14.28 11.93 21.86
CA CYS A 335 -15.64 11.97 21.34
C CYS A 335 -16.64 12.44 22.41
N ALA A 336 -16.55 11.95 23.64
CA ALA A 336 -17.43 12.35 24.73
C ALA A 336 -17.35 13.86 25.01
N ARG A 337 -16.16 14.47 24.94
CA ARG A 337 -15.98 15.94 25.07
C ARG A 337 -16.65 16.74 23.94
N ILE A 338 -16.78 16.17 22.75
CA ILE A 338 -17.47 16.84 21.63
C ILE A 338 -18.99 16.80 21.82
N PHE A 339 -19.53 15.73 22.43
CA PHE A 339 -20.98 15.55 22.63
C PHE A 339 -21.53 16.17 23.91
N VAL A 340 -20.69 16.48 24.90
CA VAL A 340 -21.12 17.21 26.11
C VAL A 340 -20.77 18.69 25.94
N PRO A 341 -21.72 19.56 25.54
CA PRO A 341 -21.47 20.99 25.55
C PRO A 341 -21.15 21.42 26.98
N ALA A 342 -20.08 22.19 27.15
CA ALA A 342 -19.73 22.79 28.42
C ALA A 342 -20.97 23.48 29.03
N PRO A 343 -21.24 23.34 30.34
CA PRO A 343 -22.27 24.12 30.99
C PRO A 343 -21.94 25.59 30.75
N LYS A 344 -22.87 26.31 30.11
CA LYS A 344 -22.79 27.76 29.96
C LYS A 344 -22.69 28.33 31.38
N SER A 345 -21.53 28.93 31.69
CA SER A 345 -21.35 29.75 32.89
C SER A 345 -21.85 31.16 32.62
#